data_AF-A0A1E3XDD5-F1
#
_entry.id   AF-A0A1E3XDD5-F1
#
_cell.length_a   1.000
_cell.length_b   1.000
_cell.length_c   1.000
_cell.angle_alpha   90.00
_cell.angle_beta   90.00
_cell.angle_gamma   90.00
#
_symmetry.space_group_name_H-M   'P 1'
#
loop_
_entity.id
_entity.type
_entity.pdbx_description
1 polymer ?
#
loop_
_entity_poly.entity_id
_entity_poly.type
_entity_poly.pdbx_seq_one_letter_code
_entity_poly.pdbx_strand_id
1 'polypeptide(L)'
;MTELWTKQKEIEFFNEARKFVTPEQLFYLGDDSHYYAYWPKSYMGKKSTLQSRNALIGNFTEKYSVDLLQDFARIRELYAVQGAICNEIGLTTQSPADVVLSKKRQREQSAKNIKAIFEVKMSIVWNWELRDNKLICLGDFKTHKGNPGLLRSDSMLKAIGKSINIRVSGYCASQIPIIILALQSPKIILQKLITFIMQE
;
A
#
# COMPACT_ATOMS: atom_id res chain seq x y z
N MET A 1 7.60 5.92 17.92
CA MET A 1 7.85 6.10 16.48
C MET A 1 7.53 4.77 15.82
N THR A 2 6.53 4.71 14.95
CA THR A 2 6.16 3.47 14.24
C THR A 2 7.37 2.98 13.44
N GLU A 3 7.81 1.74 13.66
CA GLU A 3 8.86 1.15 12.83
C GLU A 3 8.40 1.13 11.37
N LEU A 4 9.30 1.50 10.44
CA LEU A 4 9.05 1.42 9.00
C LEU A 4 8.72 -0.02 8.57
N TRP A 5 8.33 -0.23 7.31
CA TRP A 5 7.94 -1.55 6.81
C TRP A 5 9.01 -2.64 7.07
N THR A 6 8.72 -3.58 7.99
CA THR A 6 9.63 -4.65 8.43
C THR A 6 9.09 -6.05 8.09
N LYS A 7 9.95 -7.07 8.20
CA LYS A 7 9.54 -8.49 8.15
C LYS A 7 8.43 -8.80 9.14
N GLN A 8 8.50 -8.21 10.33
CA GLN A 8 7.52 -8.42 11.38
C GLN A 8 6.14 -7.89 10.95
N LYS A 9 6.09 -6.78 10.23
CA LYS A 9 4.84 -6.22 9.71
C LYS A 9 4.22 -7.10 8.61
N GLU A 10 5.04 -7.76 7.79
CA GLU A 10 4.53 -8.77 6.84
C GLU A 10 4.05 -10.04 7.53
N ILE A 11 4.75 -10.50 8.58
CA ILE A 11 4.29 -11.61 9.42
C ILE A 11 2.93 -11.27 10.05
N GLU A 12 2.78 -10.06 10.59
CA GLU A 12 1.52 -9.56 11.13
C GLU A 12 0.41 -9.58 10.07
N PHE A 13 0.67 -9.05 8.87
CA PHE A 13 -0.27 -9.13 7.76
C PHE A 13 -0.73 -10.56 7.48
N PHE A 14 0.20 -11.50 7.31
CA PHE A 14 -0.16 -12.88 7.01
C PHE A 14 -0.94 -13.53 8.15
N ASN A 15 -0.52 -13.30 9.41
CA ASN A 15 -1.20 -13.88 10.56
C ASN A 15 -2.61 -13.31 10.75
N GLU A 16 -2.81 -12.00 10.57
CA GLU A 16 -4.14 -11.39 10.63
C GLU A 16 -5.03 -11.88 9.49
N ALA A 17 -4.53 -11.90 8.26
CA ALA A 17 -5.31 -12.33 7.10
C ALA A 17 -5.76 -13.80 7.23
N ARG A 18 -4.87 -14.69 7.68
CA ARG A 18 -5.16 -16.12 7.86
C ARG A 18 -6.24 -16.43 8.88
N LYS A 19 -6.67 -15.46 9.71
CA LYS A 19 -7.82 -15.64 10.61
C LYS A 19 -9.16 -15.72 9.87
N PHE A 20 -9.22 -15.22 8.64
CA PHE A 20 -10.49 -15.09 7.89
C PHE A 20 -10.39 -15.48 6.41
N VAL A 21 -9.22 -15.84 5.89
CA VAL A 21 -9.05 -16.39 4.53
C VAL A 21 -8.22 -17.67 4.51
N THR A 22 -8.39 -18.49 3.48
CA THR A 22 -7.62 -19.74 3.34
C THR A 22 -6.17 -19.47 2.88
N PRO A 23 -5.24 -20.41 3.10
CA PRO A 23 -3.87 -20.31 2.59
C PRO A 23 -3.79 -20.04 1.09
N GLU A 24 -4.64 -20.68 0.27
CA GLU A 24 -4.67 -20.52 -1.19
C GLU A 24 -5.08 -19.11 -1.62
N GLN A 25 -5.75 -18.35 -0.75
CA GLN A 25 -6.07 -16.95 -1.01
C GLN A 25 -4.89 -16.01 -0.73
N LEU A 26 -3.84 -16.48 -0.04
CA LEU A 26 -2.66 -15.71 0.38
C LEU A 26 -1.34 -16.20 -0.23
N PHE A 27 -1.27 -17.47 -0.59
CA PHE A 27 -0.07 -18.14 -1.07
C PHE A 27 -0.36 -18.90 -2.36
N TYR A 28 0.64 -18.98 -3.21
CA TYR A 28 0.65 -19.88 -4.34
C TYR A 28 0.92 -21.31 -3.85
N LEU A 29 0.08 -22.27 -4.23
CA LEU A 29 0.34 -23.69 -3.99
C LEU A 29 1.19 -24.25 -5.15
N GLY A 30 2.41 -24.69 -4.84
CA GLY A 30 3.31 -25.33 -5.79
C GLY A 30 3.01 -26.81 -6.01
N ASP A 31 3.52 -27.36 -7.11
CA ASP A 31 3.44 -28.80 -7.43
C ASP A 31 4.19 -29.66 -6.40
N ASP A 32 5.12 -29.05 -5.65
CA ASP A 32 5.82 -29.61 -4.49
C ASP A 32 4.98 -29.60 -3.20
N SER A 33 3.70 -29.24 -3.30
CA SER A 33 2.76 -29.09 -2.16
C SER A 33 3.18 -28.02 -1.14
N HIS A 34 4.04 -27.08 -1.53
CA HIS A 34 4.45 -25.97 -0.69
C HIS A 34 3.66 -24.69 -1.00
N TYR A 35 3.44 -23.86 0.02
CA TYR A 35 2.76 -22.58 -0.11
C TYR A 35 3.78 -21.43 -0.15
N TYR A 36 3.81 -20.67 -1.24
CA TYR A 36 4.76 -19.58 -1.46
C TYR A 36 4.07 -18.21 -1.57
N ALA A 37 4.62 -17.17 -0.95
CA ALA A 37 4.14 -15.79 -1.15
C ALA A 37 4.48 -15.30 -2.57
N TYR A 38 5.64 -15.67 -3.09
CA TYR A 38 5.95 -15.52 -4.51
C TYR A 38 6.69 -16.75 -5.00
N TRP A 39 6.48 -17.09 -6.27
CA TRP A 39 7.25 -18.14 -6.91
C TRP A 39 8.76 -17.89 -6.74
N PRO A 40 9.50 -18.80 -6.08
CA PRO A 40 10.96 -18.73 -6.04
C PRO A 40 11.54 -18.67 -7.45
N LYS A 41 12.69 -18.00 -7.63
CA LYS A 41 13.35 -17.96 -8.96
C LYS A 41 13.70 -19.35 -9.48
N SER A 42 14.10 -20.24 -8.58
CA SER A 42 14.39 -21.65 -8.84
C SER A 42 13.15 -22.51 -9.13
N TYR A 43 11.92 -22.00 -8.95
CA TYR A 43 10.73 -22.81 -9.15
C TYR A 43 10.45 -23.07 -10.63
N MET A 44 10.47 -24.35 -11.00
CA MET A 44 10.35 -24.87 -12.36
C MET A 44 8.95 -25.41 -12.70
N GLY A 45 8.12 -25.68 -11.70
CA GLY A 45 6.75 -26.20 -11.88
C GLY A 45 5.78 -25.23 -12.55
N LYS A 46 4.53 -25.70 -12.69
CA LYS A 46 3.42 -24.89 -13.22
C LYS A 46 3.11 -23.75 -12.25
N LYS A 47 2.78 -22.59 -12.81
CA LYS A 47 2.55 -21.37 -12.05
C LYS A 47 1.11 -20.91 -12.25
N SER A 48 0.42 -20.68 -11.15
CA SER A 48 -0.89 -20.05 -11.12
C SER A 48 -0.78 -18.54 -10.87
N THR A 49 -1.91 -17.85 -11.03
CA THR A 49 -2.08 -16.45 -10.65
C THR A 49 -2.80 -16.38 -9.30
N LEU A 50 -2.44 -15.37 -8.49
CA LEU A 50 -3.04 -15.14 -7.18
C LEU A 50 -3.45 -13.67 -7.11
N GLN A 51 -4.75 -13.41 -7.27
CA GLN A 51 -5.29 -12.05 -7.27
C GLN A 51 -5.88 -11.65 -5.92
N SER A 52 -6.48 -12.60 -5.19
CA SER A 52 -7.16 -12.38 -3.90
C SER A 52 -6.29 -11.64 -2.88
N ARG A 53 -5.01 -12.00 -2.78
CA ARG A 53 -4.08 -11.36 -1.84
C ARG A 53 -3.90 -9.86 -2.07
N ASN A 54 -3.95 -9.38 -3.32
CA ASN A 54 -3.61 -7.99 -3.62
C ASN A 54 -4.56 -7.01 -2.93
N ALA A 55 -5.84 -7.34 -2.82
CA ALA A 55 -6.81 -6.53 -2.09
C ALA A 55 -6.55 -6.57 -0.57
N LEU A 56 -6.20 -7.75 -0.03
CA LEU A 56 -5.94 -7.94 1.40
C LEU A 56 -4.71 -7.14 1.86
N ILE A 57 -3.59 -7.28 1.15
CA ILE A 57 -2.36 -6.56 1.47
C ILE A 57 -2.54 -5.06 1.26
N GLY A 58 -3.27 -4.64 0.22
CA GLY A 58 -3.64 -3.25 -0.02
C GLY A 58 -4.36 -2.59 1.15
N ASN A 59 -5.45 -3.19 1.61
CA ASN A 59 -6.20 -2.66 2.75
C ASN A 59 -5.36 -2.63 4.04
N PHE A 60 -4.59 -3.70 4.30
CA PHE A 60 -3.72 -3.75 5.48
C PHE A 60 -2.72 -2.59 5.52
N THR A 61 -2.16 -2.23 4.37
CA THR A 61 -1.19 -1.14 4.29
C THR A 61 -1.74 0.26 4.18
N GLU A 62 -2.92 0.42 3.63
CA GLU A 62 -3.61 1.70 3.72
C GLU A 62 -3.86 2.03 5.19
N LYS A 63 -4.34 1.05 5.97
CA LYS A 63 -4.48 1.19 7.42
C LYS A 63 -3.15 1.50 8.11
N TYR A 64 -2.10 0.74 7.80
CA TYR A 64 -0.75 1.03 8.32
C TYR A 64 -0.27 2.45 7.94
N SER A 65 -0.60 2.92 6.74
CA SER A 65 -0.24 4.26 6.28
C SER A 65 -1.00 5.35 7.03
N VAL A 66 -2.26 5.12 7.39
CA VAL A 66 -2.98 5.99 8.33
C VAL A 66 -2.24 6.05 9.66
N ASP A 67 -1.94 4.91 10.28
CA ASP A 67 -1.26 4.86 11.58
C ASP A 67 0.11 5.57 11.54
N LEU A 68 0.86 5.38 10.44
CA LEU A 68 2.15 6.03 10.19
C LEU A 68 2.02 7.56 10.05
N LEU A 69 0.99 8.04 9.35
CA LEU A 69 0.77 9.46 9.09
C LEU A 69 0.02 10.17 10.23
N GLN A 70 -0.65 9.43 11.12
CA GLN A 70 -1.56 9.98 12.12
C GLN A 70 -0.85 10.86 13.15
N ASP A 71 0.36 10.52 13.55
CA ASP A 71 1.17 11.34 14.46
C ASP A 71 1.51 12.69 13.84
N PHE A 72 1.95 12.69 12.57
CA PHE A 72 2.21 13.91 11.82
C PHE A 72 0.94 14.74 11.62
N ALA A 73 -0.16 14.09 11.24
CA ALA A 73 -1.45 14.74 11.05
C ALA A 73 -1.88 15.51 12.31
N ARG A 74 -1.76 14.86 13.48
CA ARG A 74 -2.12 15.43 14.77
C ARG A 74 -1.30 16.67 15.12
N ILE A 75 0.02 16.66 14.86
CA ILE A 75 0.90 17.83 15.08
C ILE A 75 0.45 19.04 14.25
N ARG A 76 -0.17 18.80 13.08
CA ARG A 76 -0.67 19.83 12.17
C ARG A 76 -2.17 20.12 12.33
N GLU A 77 -2.82 19.60 13.38
CA GLU A 77 -4.27 19.71 13.60
C GLU A 77 -5.11 19.11 12.45
N LEU A 78 -4.60 18.05 11.83
CA LEU A 78 -5.23 17.30 10.75
C LEU A 78 -5.54 15.86 11.16
N TYR A 79 -6.27 15.16 10.30
CA TYR A 79 -6.61 13.75 10.39
C TYR A 79 -6.05 13.01 9.18
N ALA A 80 -5.45 11.84 9.42
CA ALA A 80 -5.20 10.86 8.36
C ALA A 80 -6.49 10.04 8.16
N VAL A 81 -7.06 10.08 6.95
CA VAL A 81 -8.35 9.45 6.64
C VAL A 81 -8.14 8.44 5.52
N GLN A 82 -8.44 7.18 5.80
CA GLN A 82 -8.43 6.11 4.81
C GLN A 82 -9.63 6.20 3.86
N GLY A 83 -9.43 5.88 2.58
CA GLY A 83 -10.52 5.64 1.64
C GLY A 83 -11.37 6.88 1.36
N ALA A 84 -10.79 8.07 1.42
CA ALA A 84 -11.52 9.33 1.35
C ALA A 84 -12.17 9.55 -0.02
N ILE A 85 -13.41 10.04 0.02
CA ILE A 85 -14.24 10.32 -1.15
C ILE A 85 -14.38 11.84 -1.26
N CYS A 86 -14.14 12.38 -2.45
CA CYS A 86 -14.29 13.79 -2.76
C CYS A 86 -14.64 13.93 -4.25
N ASN A 87 -15.95 13.95 -4.54
CA ASN A 87 -16.44 14.02 -5.92
C ASN A 87 -16.01 15.30 -6.64
N GLU A 88 -15.79 16.40 -5.91
CA GLU A 88 -15.26 17.68 -6.44
C GLU A 88 -13.93 17.51 -7.18
N ILE A 89 -13.15 16.48 -6.82
CA ILE A 89 -11.82 16.21 -7.39
C ILE A 89 -11.70 14.82 -8.03
N GLY A 90 -12.82 14.20 -8.36
CA GLY A 90 -12.85 12.90 -9.04
C GLY A 90 -12.48 11.70 -8.16
N LEU A 91 -12.41 11.87 -6.84
CA LEU A 91 -12.27 10.78 -5.88
C LEU A 91 -13.66 10.23 -5.55
N THR A 92 -14.12 9.22 -6.28
CA THR A 92 -15.49 8.68 -6.14
C THR A 92 -15.53 7.49 -5.20
N THR A 93 -16.72 6.94 -4.93
CA THR A 93 -16.88 5.67 -4.21
C THR A 93 -16.19 4.49 -4.90
N GLN A 94 -16.06 4.53 -6.23
CA GLN A 94 -15.40 3.48 -7.03
C GLN A 94 -13.88 3.66 -7.10
N SER A 95 -13.39 4.88 -6.89
CA SER A 95 -11.95 5.19 -6.85
C SER A 95 -11.65 6.24 -5.77
N PRO A 96 -11.82 5.88 -4.48
CA PRO A 96 -11.50 6.79 -3.39
C PRO A 96 -9.98 6.99 -3.32
N ALA A 97 -9.52 8.04 -2.64
CA ALA A 97 -8.10 8.16 -2.28
C ALA A 97 -7.74 7.11 -1.22
N ASP A 98 -6.54 6.55 -1.31
CA ASP A 98 -6.09 5.53 -0.36
C ASP A 98 -5.98 6.13 1.05
N VAL A 99 -5.25 7.25 1.18
CA VAL A 99 -5.21 8.06 2.40
C VAL A 99 -5.18 9.56 2.04
N VAL A 100 -5.86 10.39 2.84
CA VAL A 100 -5.72 11.85 2.78
C VAL A 100 -5.37 12.43 4.14
N LEU A 101 -4.64 13.54 4.13
CA LEU A 101 -4.60 14.44 5.28
C LEU A 101 -5.69 15.48 5.13
N SER A 102 -6.59 15.57 6.11
CA SER A 102 -7.73 16.47 6.06
C SER A 102 -7.97 17.20 7.36
N LYS A 103 -8.56 18.40 7.28
CA LYS A 103 -9.11 19.13 8.43
C LYS A 103 -10.28 18.41 9.12
N LYS A 104 -10.91 17.44 8.44
CA LYS A 104 -12.04 16.67 8.99
C LYS A 104 -11.75 15.18 8.94
N ARG A 105 -12.20 14.44 9.96
CA ARG A 105 -11.99 12.99 10.10
C ARG A 105 -12.91 12.11 9.25
N GLN A 106 -13.96 12.68 8.67
CA GLN A 106 -14.97 11.95 7.90
C GLN A 106 -14.44 11.39 6.57
N ARG A 107 -15.02 10.31 6.06
CA ARG A 107 -14.64 9.74 4.75
C ARG A 107 -15.02 10.64 3.58
N GLU A 108 -16.21 11.23 3.62
CA GLU A 108 -16.68 12.21 2.64
C GLU A 108 -16.00 13.57 2.87
N GLN A 109 -15.34 14.11 1.85
CA GLN A 109 -14.49 15.29 1.94
C GLN A 109 -14.91 16.34 0.91
N SER A 110 -14.67 17.60 1.25
CA SER A 110 -14.64 18.71 0.29
C SER A 110 -13.18 19.04 -0.03
N ALA A 111 -12.88 19.46 -1.27
CA ALA A 111 -11.52 19.72 -1.73
C ALA A 111 -10.76 20.67 -0.79
N LYS A 112 -11.44 21.71 -0.27
CA LYS A 112 -10.87 22.70 0.66
C LYS A 112 -10.33 22.13 1.99
N ASN A 113 -10.81 20.96 2.41
CA ASN A 113 -10.38 20.33 3.66
C ASN A 113 -9.18 19.42 3.45
N ILE A 114 -8.97 18.92 2.22
CA ILE A 114 -7.86 18.04 1.88
C ILE A 114 -6.59 18.86 1.77
N LYS A 115 -5.55 18.43 2.49
CA LYS A 115 -4.22 19.06 2.53
C LYS A 115 -3.14 18.27 1.82
N ALA A 116 -3.33 16.97 1.68
CA ALA A 116 -2.49 16.10 0.87
C ALA A 116 -3.24 14.81 0.56
N ILE A 117 -2.95 14.23 -0.60
CA ILE A 117 -3.48 12.93 -1.05
C ILE A 117 -2.30 11.97 -1.15
N PHE A 118 -2.46 10.79 -0.58
CA PHE A 118 -1.48 9.71 -0.60
C PHE A 118 -2.07 8.53 -1.36
N GLU A 119 -1.41 8.15 -2.46
CA GLU A 119 -1.66 6.92 -3.19
C GLU A 119 -0.66 5.87 -2.70
N VAL A 120 -1.13 4.86 -2.00
CA VAL A 120 -0.32 3.84 -1.33
C VAL A 120 -0.03 2.71 -2.30
N LYS A 121 1.26 2.48 -2.55
CA LYS A 121 1.73 1.42 -3.44
C LYS A 121 2.40 0.30 -2.70
N MET A 122 2.08 -0.89 -3.19
CA MET A 122 2.15 -2.09 -2.39
C MET A 122 3.08 -3.17 -2.88
N SER A 123 3.76 -3.80 -1.93
CA SER A 123 4.45 -5.06 -2.15
C SER A 123 4.73 -5.77 -0.84
N ILE A 124 4.57 -7.08 -0.88
CA ILE A 124 5.31 -7.98 -0.01
C ILE A 124 6.74 -7.98 -0.54
N VAL A 125 7.71 -7.67 0.31
CA VAL A 125 9.13 -7.51 -0.04
C VAL A 125 9.88 -8.81 0.16
N TRP A 126 9.53 -9.59 1.18
CA TRP A 126 10.18 -10.86 1.47
C TRP A 126 9.40 -12.01 0.85
N ASN A 127 10.13 -13.01 0.36
CA ASN A 127 9.49 -14.25 -0.05
C ASN A 127 9.24 -15.12 1.17
N TRP A 128 8.00 -15.52 1.39
CA TRP A 128 7.59 -16.34 2.53
C TRP A 128 7.11 -17.71 2.05
N GLU A 129 7.47 -18.74 2.78
CA GLU A 129 6.87 -20.07 2.68
C GLU A 129 5.97 -20.29 3.89
N LEU A 130 4.77 -20.82 3.68
CA LEU A 130 3.94 -21.33 4.77
C LEU A 130 4.15 -22.84 4.88
N ARG A 131 4.79 -23.27 5.97
CA ARG A 131 5.05 -24.68 6.29
C ARG A 131 4.68 -24.96 7.74
N ASP A 132 3.94 -26.04 8.00
CA ASP A 132 3.48 -26.43 9.35
C ASP A 132 2.88 -25.25 10.13
N ASN A 133 2.01 -24.49 9.45
CA ASN A 133 1.34 -23.31 10.00
C ASN A 133 2.27 -22.11 10.33
N LYS A 134 3.58 -22.20 10.03
CA LYS A 134 4.61 -21.20 10.30
C LYS A 134 5.12 -20.53 9.02
N LEU A 135 5.45 -19.24 9.13
CA LEU A 135 6.04 -18.46 8.04
C LEU A 135 7.56 -18.56 8.08
N ILE A 136 8.15 -19.06 6.99
CA ILE A 136 9.59 -19.20 6.80
C ILE A 136 10.02 -18.17 5.75
N CYS A 137 10.96 -17.30 6.09
CA CYS A 137 11.50 -16.30 5.15
C CYS A 137 12.50 -16.98 4.20
N LEU A 138 12.16 -17.11 2.93
CA LEU A 138 13.02 -17.67 1.88
C LEU A 138 14.02 -16.65 1.31
N GLY A 139 13.76 -15.35 1.48
CA GLY A 139 14.66 -14.29 1.03
C GLY A 139 13.95 -12.96 0.79
N ASP A 140 14.62 -12.04 0.10
CA ASP A 140 14.07 -10.74 -0.30
C ASP A 140 13.55 -10.76 -1.75
N PHE A 141 13.20 -9.58 -2.28
CA PHE A 141 12.70 -9.43 -3.64
C PHE A 141 13.66 -9.92 -4.74
N LYS A 142 14.93 -10.15 -4.43
CA LYS A 142 15.89 -10.72 -5.39
C LYS A 142 15.75 -12.24 -5.52
N THR A 143 15.08 -12.92 -4.59
CA THR A 143 14.97 -14.40 -4.60
C THR A 143 13.68 -14.90 -5.23
N HIS A 144 12.73 -14.01 -5.54
CA HIS A 144 11.44 -14.37 -6.12
C HIS A 144 11.17 -13.74 -7.48
N LYS A 145 10.18 -14.29 -8.21
CA LYS A 145 9.75 -13.81 -9.54
C LYS A 145 8.71 -12.67 -9.47
N GLY A 146 8.19 -12.34 -8.28
CA GLY A 146 7.29 -11.20 -8.10
C GLY A 146 8.01 -9.87 -8.29
N ASN A 147 7.36 -8.91 -8.94
CA ASN A 147 7.84 -7.52 -8.98
C ASN A 147 7.09 -6.70 -7.92
N PRO A 148 7.82 -5.98 -7.05
CA PRO A 148 7.23 -5.02 -6.13
C PRO A 148 6.36 -3.98 -6.87
N GLY A 149 5.26 -3.51 -6.28
CA GLY A 149 4.26 -2.67 -6.96
C GLY A 149 4.77 -1.36 -7.57
N LEU A 150 5.77 -0.71 -6.95
CA LEU A 150 6.46 0.47 -7.52
C LEU A 150 7.21 0.16 -8.83
N LEU A 151 7.74 -1.05 -8.96
CA LEU A 151 8.48 -1.51 -10.14
C LEU A 151 7.56 -2.06 -11.23
N ARG A 152 6.23 -2.04 -11.01
CA ARG A 152 5.26 -2.42 -12.04
C ARG A 152 4.72 -1.16 -12.73
N SER A 153 4.96 -1.09 -14.03
CA SER A 153 4.57 0.05 -14.88
C SER A 153 3.07 0.33 -14.82
N ASP A 154 2.22 -0.69 -14.76
CA ASP A 154 0.76 -0.54 -14.70
C ASP A 154 0.28 0.17 -13.42
N SER A 155 0.91 -0.14 -12.29
CA SER A 155 0.57 0.43 -10.99
C SER A 155 0.91 1.91 -10.93
N MET A 156 2.06 2.28 -11.48
CA MET A 156 2.51 3.68 -11.57
C MET A 156 1.68 4.47 -12.56
N LEU A 157 1.37 3.91 -13.75
CA LEU A 157 0.48 4.55 -14.72
C LEU A 157 -0.91 4.83 -14.15
N LYS A 158 -1.46 3.92 -13.35
CA LYS A 158 -2.73 4.14 -12.64
C LYS A 158 -2.64 5.31 -11.65
N ALA A 159 -1.55 5.41 -10.89
CA ALA A 159 -1.34 6.53 -9.95
C ALA A 159 -1.21 7.87 -10.69
N ILE A 160 -0.46 7.89 -11.79
CA ILE A 160 -0.30 9.08 -12.65
C ILE A 160 -1.66 9.49 -13.23
N GLY A 161 -2.41 8.55 -13.81
CA GLY A 161 -3.73 8.83 -14.40
C GLY A 161 -4.71 9.40 -13.40
N LYS A 162 -4.78 8.84 -12.18
CA LYS A 162 -5.62 9.37 -11.10
C LYS A 162 -5.15 10.77 -10.66
N SER A 163 -3.84 10.98 -10.57
CA SER A 163 -3.26 12.28 -10.21
C SER A 163 -3.60 13.36 -11.24
N ILE A 164 -3.57 13.03 -12.54
CA ILE A 164 -3.96 13.94 -13.61
C ILE A 164 -5.44 14.30 -13.48
N ASN A 165 -6.32 13.31 -13.29
CA ASN A 165 -7.77 13.55 -13.13
C ASN A 165 -8.08 14.49 -11.96
N ILE A 166 -7.39 14.31 -10.83
CA ILE A 166 -7.50 15.22 -9.68
C ILE A 166 -6.99 16.61 -10.04
N ARG A 167 -5.81 16.72 -10.67
CA ARG A 167 -5.18 18.01 -10.99
C ARG A 167 -6.06 18.87 -11.91
N VAL A 168 -6.72 18.25 -12.89
CA VAL A 168 -7.52 18.95 -13.89
C VAL A 168 -8.97 19.24 -13.44
N SER A 169 -9.39 18.76 -12.26
CA SER A 169 -10.78 18.89 -11.81
C SER A 169 -11.14 20.31 -11.34
N GLY A 170 -10.16 21.16 -11.04
CA GLY A 170 -10.39 22.56 -10.65
C GLY A 170 -9.20 23.21 -9.94
N TYR A 171 -9.30 24.52 -9.74
CA TYR A 171 -8.21 25.31 -9.15
C TYR A 171 -7.80 24.82 -7.76
N CYS A 172 -8.76 24.59 -6.86
CA CYS A 172 -8.47 24.08 -5.52
C CYS A 172 -7.74 22.72 -5.56
N ALA A 173 -8.10 21.85 -6.50
CA ALA A 173 -7.51 20.51 -6.64
C ALA A 173 -6.07 20.56 -7.18
N SER A 174 -5.80 21.50 -8.09
CA SER A 174 -4.47 21.69 -8.71
C SER A 174 -3.35 21.89 -7.70
N GLN A 175 -3.68 22.51 -6.55
CA GLN A 175 -2.75 22.88 -5.48
C GLN A 175 -2.58 21.79 -4.43
N ILE A 176 -3.38 20.71 -4.47
CA ILE A 176 -3.27 19.64 -3.49
C ILE A 176 -2.02 18.81 -3.81
N PRO A 177 -1.08 18.66 -2.86
CA PRO A 177 0.04 17.73 -3.02
C PRO A 177 -0.48 16.29 -3.17
N ILE A 178 -0.02 15.59 -4.21
CA ILE A 178 -0.31 14.18 -4.45
C ILE A 178 0.98 13.40 -4.31
N ILE A 179 0.97 12.42 -3.42
CA ILE A 179 2.15 11.70 -2.96
C ILE A 179 1.95 10.22 -3.26
N ILE A 180 2.91 9.59 -3.92
CA ILE A 180 2.94 8.14 -4.07
C ILE A 180 3.76 7.56 -2.93
N LEU A 181 3.11 6.83 -2.03
CA LEU A 181 3.74 6.22 -0.86
C LEU A 181 4.09 4.76 -1.14
N ALA A 182 5.38 4.45 -1.29
CA ALA A 182 5.85 3.09 -1.53
C ALA A 182 6.50 2.49 -0.28
N LEU A 183 5.92 1.41 0.24
CA LEU A 183 6.41 0.68 1.42
C LEU A 183 7.26 -0.52 0.95
N GLN A 184 8.50 -0.26 0.50
CA GLN A 184 9.33 -1.27 -0.17
C GLN A 184 10.69 -1.55 0.46
N SER A 185 11.15 -0.77 1.43
CA SER A 185 12.44 -1.00 2.07
C SER A 185 12.56 -0.20 3.38
N PRO A 186 13.28 -0.72 4.40
CA PRO A 186 13.61 0.04 5.61
C PRO A 186 14.49 1.28 5.36
N LYS A 187 15.00 1.46 4.14
CA LYS A 187 15.91 2.56 3.80
C LYS A 187 15.39 3.39 2.63
N ILE A 188 15.21 4.68 2.91
CA ILE A 188 15.50 5.85 2.05
C ILE A 188 14.32 6.60 1.40
N ILE A 189 13.17 6.01 1.06
CA ILE A 189 12.17 6.77 0.27
C ILE A 189 11.19 7.59 1.13
N LEU A 190 10.83 7.12 2.33
CA LEU A 190 9.86 7.81 3.18
C LEU A 190 10.41 9.10 3.81
N GLN A 191 11.68 9.08 4.24
CA GLN A 191 12.30 10.19 4.98
C GLN A 191 12.40 11.45 4.11
N LYS A 192 12.86 11.31 2.85
CA LYS A 192 13.02 12.46 1.94
C LYS A 192 11.70 13.10 1.57
N LEU A 193 10.63 12.30 1.45
CA LEU A 193 9.32 12.82 1.08
C LEU A 193 8.65 13.55 2.24
N ILE A 194 8.79 13.04 3.47
CA ILE A 194 8.38 13.74 4.70
C ILE A 194 9.17 15.04 4.84
N THR A 195 10.50 15.04 4.64
CA THR A 195 11.32 16.26 4.71
C THR A 195 10.94 17.29 3.65
N PHE A 196 10.56 16.87 2.43
CA PHE A 196 10.08 17.79 1.38
C PHE A 196 8.74 18.44 1.75
N ILE A 197 7.80 17.68 2.34
CA ILE A 197 6.55 18.22 2.89
C ILE A 197 6.79 19.10 4.14
N MET A 198 7.94 18.94 4.82
CA MET A 198 8.28 19.72 6.02
C MET A 198 8.93 21.08 5.71
N GLN A 199 9.28 21.38 4.46
CA GLN A 199 9.94 22.62 4.06
C GLN A 199 9.03 23.65 3.36
N GLU A 200 7.75 23.33 3.16
CA GLU A 200 6.67 24.27 2.81
C GLU A 200 5.60 24.31 3.91
#